data_AF-A0A7Y3JKG5-F1
#
_entry.id   AF-A0A7Y3JKG5-F1
#
_cell.length_a   1.000
_cell.length_b   1.000
_cell.length_c   1.000
_cell.angle_alpha   90.00
_cell.angle_beta   90.00
_cell.angle_gamma   90.00
#
_symmetry.space_group_name_H-M   'P 1'
#
loop_
_entity.id
_entity.type
_entity.pdbx_description
1 polymer ?
#
loop_
_entity_poly.entity_id
_entity_poly.type
_entity_poly.pdbx_seq_one_letter_code
_entity_poly.pdbx_strand_id
1 'polypeptide(L)'
;MIPELGHFSLIVALCLALTLGILPIIGAARNNAVLMGVARPLAYGQFVFIALAFATLAYAFLGNDFSVLYVAEHSNSQLPAQYRFAAIWGGHEGSLLLWALILSIWTAAVATFSKHLPEEMVARVLGVMGLVAVG
;
A
#
# COMPACT_ATOMS: atom_id res chain seq x y z
N MET A 1 -15.72 1.63 -13.48
CA MET A 1 -15.27 0.27 -13.11
C MET A 1 -13.80 0.21 -12.66
N ILE A 2 -12.86 0.90 -13.33
CA ILE A 2 -11.43 0.89 -12.92
C ILE A 2 -11.22 1.61 -11.56
N PRO A 3 -11.83 2.78 -11.29
CA PRO A 3 -11.72 3.44 -9.99
C PRO A 3 -12.23 2.58 -8.81
N GLU A 4 -13.30 1.82 -9.02
CA GLU A 4 -13.92 0.93 -8.05
C GLU A 4 -12.99 -0.23 -7.69
N LEU A 5 -12.23 -0.74 -8.67
CA LEU A 5 -11.18 -1.73 -8.43
C LEU A 5 -10.06 -1.15 -7.55
N GLY A 6 -9.68 0.11 -7.78
CA GLY A 6 -8.71 0.81 -6.95
C GLY A 6 -9.18 0.94 -5.50
N HIS A 7 -10.43 1.37 -5.31
CA HIS A 7 -11.03 1.49 -3.99
C HIS A 7 -11.13 0.15 -3.26
N PHE A 8 -11.59 -0.90 -3.95
CA PHE A 8 -11.62 -2.25 -3.39
C PHE A 8 -10.22 -2.75 -3.00
N SER A 9 -9.21 -2.43 -3.81
CA SER A 9 -7.82 -2.80 -3.51
C SER A 9 -7.30 -2.13 -2.25
N LEU A 10 -7.69 -0.88 -1.96
CA LEU A 10 -7.35 -0.22 -0.69
C LEU A 10 -8.00 -0.90 0.52
N ILE A 11 -9.24 -1.36 0.39
CA ILE A 11 -9.92 -2.12 1.46
C ILE A 11 -9.15 -3.41 1.75
N VAL A 12 -8.77 -4.15 0.71
CA VAL A 12 -7.97 -5.37 0.87
C VAL A 12 -6.60 -5.06 1.46
N ALA A 13 -5.93 -3.99 1.01
CA ALA A 13 -4.65 -3.55 1.57
C ALA A 13 -4.75 -3.22 3.07
N LEU A 14 -5.83 -2.59 3.51
CA LEU A 14 -6.09 -2.30 4.93
C LEU A 14 -6.26 -3.59 5.74
N CYS A 15 -7.02 -4.57 5.25
CA CYS A 15 -7.15 -5.87 5.91
C CYS A 15 -5.80 -6.60 6.01
N LEU A 16 -4.97 -6.50 4.96
CA LEU A 16 -3.61 -7.05 4.97
C LEU A 16 -2.70 -6.31 5.94
N ALA A 17 -2.80 -4.99 6.05
CA ALA A 17 -2.05 -4.18 7.02
C ALA A 17 -2.37 -4.57 8.46
N LEU A 18 -3.66 -4.73 8.79
CA LEU A 18 -4.11 -5.16 10.11
C LEU A 18 -3.62 -6.57 10.45
N THR A 19 -3.76 -7.51 9.52
CA THR A 19 -3.31 -8.89 9.73
C THR A 19 -1.78 -8.98 9.83
N LEU A 20 -1.06 -8.22 9.01
CA LEU A 20 0.40 -8.05 9.08
C LEU A 20 0.82 -7.45 10.41
N GLY A 21 0.07 -6.47 10.92
CA GLY A 21 0.37 -5.80 12.17
C GLY A 21 0.15 -6.65 13.42
N ILE A 22 -0.77 -7.61 13.36
CA ILE A 22 -1.21 -8.37 14.53
C ILE A 22 -0.59 -9.78 14.56
N LEU A 23 -0.71 -10.56 13.48
CA LEU A 23 -0.39 -11.99 13.51
C LEU A 23 1.10 -12.28 13.74
N PRO A 24 2.05 -11.63 13.04
CA PRO A 24 3.49 -11.83 13.25
C PRO A 24 3.96 -11.44 14.64
N ILE A 25 3.40 -10.38 15.23
CA ILE A 25 3.74 -9.95 16.59
C ILE A 25 3.29 -11.00 17.61
N ILE A 26 2.07 -11.50 17.48
CA ILE A 26 1.56 -12.60 18.32
C ILE A 26 2.41 -13.87 18.11
N GLY A 27 2.79 -14.17 16.87
CA GLY A 27 3.68 -15.28 16.53
C GLY A 27 5.01 -15.20 17.25
N ALA A 28 5.65 -14.03 17.22
CA ALA A 28 6.93 -13.78 17.89
C ALA A 28 6.82 -13.72 19.42
N ALA A 29 5.63 -13.47 19.98
CA ALA A 29 5.39 -13.53 21.43
C ALA A 29 5.14 -14.96 21.92
N ARG A 30 4.57 -15.82 21.07
CA ARG A 30 4.23 -17.22 21.38
C ARG A 30 5.23 -18.24 20.83
N ASN A 31 6.32 -17.76 20.23
CA ASN A 31 7.30 -18.58 19.52
C ASN A 31 6.65 -19.55 18.51
N ASN A 32 5.66 -19.06 17.76
CA ASN A 32 4.91 -19.83 16.77
C ASN A 32 5.38 -19.48 15.35
N ALA A 33 6.17 -20.38 14.75
CA ALA A 33 6.74 -20.21 13.41
C ALA A 33 5.67 -20.03 12.30
N VAL A 34 4.48 -20.62 12.45
CA VAL A 34 3.41 -20.47 11.45
C VAL A 34 2.91 -19.03 11.40
N LEU A 35 2.70 -18.42 12.57
CA LEU A 35 2.25 -17.03 12.67
C LEU A 35 3.34 -16.02 12.32
N MET A 36 4.62 -16.35 12.52
CA MET A 36 5.73 -15.51 12.07
C MET A 36 5.89 -15.59 10.54
N GLY A 37 5.73 -16.79 9.96
CA GLY A 37 5.88 -17.03 8.54
C GLY A 37 4.90 -16.27 7.65
N VAL A 38 3.73 -15.85 8.15
CA VAL A 38 2.76 -15.06 7.38
C VAL A 38 3.21 -13.61 7.16
N ALA A 39 4.22 -13.11 7.88
CA ALA A 39 4.66 -11.72 7.78
C ALA A 39 5.10 -11.31 6.37
N ARG A 40 5.88 -12.16 5.69
CA ARG A 40 6.40 -11.85 4.34
C ARG A 40 5.30 -11.88 3.27
N PRO A 41 4.47 -12.94 3.15
CA PRO A 41 3.36 -12.93 2.19
C PRO A 41 2.42 -11.75 2.38
N LEU A 42 2.09 -11.39 3.62
CA LEU A 42 1.21 -10.25 3.92
C LEU A 42 1.84 -8.91 3.52
N ALA A 43 3.14 -8.72 3.77
CA ALA A 43 3.87 -7.53 3.31
C ALA A 43 3.84 -7.36 1.78
N TYR A 44 4.09 -8.43 1.04
CA TYR A 44 4.02 -8.38 -0.44
C TYR A 44 2.59 -8.17 -0.93
N GLY A 45 1.61 -8.83 -0.31
CA GLY A 45 0.20 -8.64 -0.64
C GLY A 45 -0.21 -7.18 -0.46
N GLN A 46 0.12 -6.58 0.68
CA GLN A 46 -0.18 -5.18 0.97
C GLN A 46 0.43 -4.25 -0.09
N PHE A 47 1.70 -4.44 -0.45
CA PHE A 47 2.36 -3.67 -1.51
C PHE A 47 1.64 -3.80 -2.85
N VAL A 48 1.28 -5.02 -3.27
CA VAL A 48 0.61 -5.25 -4.56
C VAL A 48 -0.74 -4.53 -4.62
N PHE A 49 -1.55 -4.61 -3.57
CA PHE A 49 -2.87 -3.97 -3.56
C PHE A 49 -2.79 -2.44 -3.48
N ILE A 50 -1.82 -1.87 -2.75
CA ILE A 50 -1.59 -0.41 -2.74
C ILE A 50 -1.06 0.06 -4.10
N ALA A 51 -0.11 -0.67 -4.70
CA ALA A 51 0.42 -0.36 -6.03
C ALA A 51 -0.68 -0.42 -7.10
N LEU A 52 -1.58 -1.38 -7.01
CA LEU A 52 -2.74 -1.50 -7.91
C LEU A 52 -3.69 -0.31 -7.73
N ALA A 53 -4.01 0.08 -6.50
CA ALA A 53 -4.81 1.27 -6.23
C ALA A 53 -4.18 2.54 -6.82
N PHE A 54 -2.88 2.75 -6.59
CA PHE A 54 -2.13 3.88 -7.17
C PHE A 54 -2.13 3.85 -8.70
N ALA A 55 -1.92 2.68 -9.32
CA ALA A 55 -1.94 2.53 -10.78
C ALA A 55 -3.32 2.82 -11.38
N THR A 56 -4.41 2.39 -10.72
CA THR A 56 -5.78 2.72 -11.17
C THR A 56 -6.09 4.21 -11.08
N LEU A 57 -5.62 4.89 -10.03
CA LEU A 57 -5.75 6.34 -9.91
C LEU A 57 -4.93 7.05 -10.99
N ALA A 58 -3.69 6.62 -11.21
CA ALA A 58 -2.82 7.16 -12.26
C ALA A 58 -3.46 7.02 -13.66
N TYR A 59 -4.08 5.87 -13.92
CA TYR A 59 -4.82 5.64 -15.16
C TYR A 59 -6.00 6.62 -15.32
N ALA A 60 -6.76 6.86 -14.24
CA ALA A 60 -7.86 7.82 -14.26
C ALA A 60 -7.39 9.26 -14.56
N PHE A 61 -6.26 9.70 -13.99
CA PHE A 61 -5.65 11.01 -14.29
C PHE A 61 -5.17 11.13 -15.74
N LEU A 62 -4.49 10.10 -16.26
CA LEU A 62 -3.97 10.10 -17.62
C LEU A 62 -5.09 9.96 -18.67
N GLY A 63 -6.20 9.32 -18.31
CA GLY A 63 -7.41 9.21 -19.12
C GLY A 63 -8.36 10.42 -19.03
N ASN A 64 -8.10 11.38 -18.13
CA ASN A 64 -9.03 12.47 -17.80
C ASN A 64 -10.43 11.95 -17.43
N ASP A 65 -10.50 10.91 -16.60
CA ASP A 65 -11.78 10.37 -16.13
C ASP A 65 -12.40 11.31 -15.08
N PHE A 66 -13.14 12.31 -15.55
CA PHE A 66 -13.81 13.30 -14.71
C PHE A 66 -15.02 12.74 -13.95
N SER A 67 -15.39 11.47 -14.13
CA SER A 67 -16.39 10.83 -13.26
C SER A 67 -15.84 10.62 -11.84
N VAL A 68 -14.52 10.56 -11.69
CA VAL A 68 -13.84 10.52 -10.39
C VAL A 68 -13.68 11.95 -9.87
N LEU A 69 -14.35 12.25 -8.74
CA LEU A 69 -14.33 13.58 -8.12
C LEU A 69 -12.90 14.12 -7.94
N TYR A 70 -12.00 13.28 -7.41
CA TYR A 70 -10.61 13.67 -7.18
C TYR A 70 -9.89 14.11 -8.47
N VAL A 71 -10.13 13.42 -9.60
CA VAL A 71 -9.57 13.79 -10.91
C VAL A 71 -10.20 15.08 -11.44
N ALA A 72 -11.51 15.26 -11.26
CA ALA A 72 -12.22 16.46 -11.67
C ALA A 72 -11.75 17.72 -10.92
N GLU A 73 -11.38 17.59 -9.65
CA GLU A 73 -10.90 18.69 -8.82
C GLU A 73 -9.42 19.05 -9.08
N HIS A 74 -8.60 18.09 -9.52
CA HIS A 74 -7.14 18.26 -9.60
C HIS A 74 -6.55 18.15 -11.01
N SER A 75 -7.35 17.89 -12.04
CA SER A 75 -6.91 17.76 -13.44
C SER A 75 -7.78 18.57 -14.42
N ASN A 76 -7.26 18.80 -15.62
CA ASN A 76 -7.91 19.51 -16.71
C ASN A 76 -7.50 18.87 -18.04
N SER A 77 -8.42 18.82 -19.01
CA SER A 77 -8.20 18.20 -20.32
C SER A 77 -7.08 18.86 -21.14
N GLN A 78 -6.78 20.13 -20.89
CA GLN A 78 -5.72 20.88 -21.58
C GLN A 78 -4.32 20.70 -20.95
N LEU A 79 -4.20 20.01 -19.80
CA LEU A 79 -2.92 19.81 -19.14
C LEU A 79 -2.07 18.74 -19.87
N PRO A 80 -0.79 19.03 -20.15
CA PRO A 80 0.15 18.02 -20.63
C PRO A 80 0.22 16.80 -19.69
N ALA A 81 0.45 15.61 -20.26
CA ALA A 81 0.38 14.35 -19.52
C ALA A 81 1.31 14.28 -18.29
N GLN A 82 2.46 14.96 -18.34
CA GLN A 82 3.44 15.02 -17.25
C GLN A 82 2.86 15.75 -16.03
N TYR A 83 2.13 16.84 -16.25
CA TYR A 83 1.48 17.59 -15.19
C TYR A 83 0.26 16.85 -14.63
N ARG A 84 -0.46 16.10 -15.48
CA ARG A 84 -1.55 15.22 -15.03
C ARG A 84 -1.05 14.07 -14.16
N PHE A 85 0.13 13.53 -14.47
CA PHE A 85 0.77 12.54 -13.60
C PHE A 85 1.20 13.16 -12.27
N ALA A 86 1.82 14.35 -12.29
CA ALA A 86 2.19 15.05 -11.06
C ALA A 86 0.96 15.42 -10.18
N ALA A 87 -0.20 15.61 -10.79
CA ALA A 87 -1.44 15.92 -10.08
C ALA A 87 -1.99 14.77 -9.23
N ILE A 88 -1.58 13.52 -9.49
CA ILE A 88 -2.04 12.31 -8.76
C ILE A 88 -1.86 12.47 -7.26
N TRP A 89 -0.78 13.13 -6.83
CA TRP A 89 -0.45 13.35 -5.41
C TRP A 89 -0.45 14.83 -5.03
N GLY A 90 -1.11 15.69 -5.84
CA GLY A 90 -1.18 17.13 -5.59
C GLY A 90 -2.17 17.51 -4.49
N GLY A 91 -3.20 16.69 -4.27
CA GLY A 91 -4.20 16.87 -3.21
C GLY A 91 -3.95 16.00 -1.98
N HIS A 92 -4.72 16.23 -0.92
CA HIS A 92 -4.57 15.53 0.36
C HIS A 92 -4.67 14.00 0.21
N GLU A 93 -5.74 13.51 -0.42
CA GLU A 93 -6.00 12.06 -0.60
C GLU A 93 -4.92 11.37 -1.44
N GLY A 94 -4.51 11.99 -2.55
CA GLY A 94 -3.44 11.47 -3.40
C GLY A 94 -2.07 11.44 -2.71
N SER A 95 -1.79 12.45 -1.89
CA SER A 95 -0.54 12.50 -1.12
C SER A 95 -0.47 11.38 -0.07
N LEU A 96 -1.59 11.04 0.57
CA LEU A 96 -1.70 9.90 1.49
C LEU A 96 -1.46 8.58 0.76
N LEU A 97 -2.06 8.41 -0.43
CA LEU A 97 -1.84 7.21 -1.23
C LEU A 97 -0.39 7.05 -1.68
N LEU A 98 0.29 8.15 -2.04
CA LEU A 98 1.71 8.14 -2.35
C LEU A 98 2.55 7.71 -1.15
N TRP A 99 2.25 8.24 0.04
CA TRP A 99 2.96 7.85 1.26
C TRP A 99 2.72 6.40 1.63
N ALA A 100 1.49 5.90 1.51
CA ALA A 100 1.17 4.49 1.69
C ALA A 100 1.95 3.60 0.70
N LEU A 101 2.08 4.04 -0.56
CA LEU A 101 2.88 3.34 -1.57
C LEU A 101 4.36 3.28 -1.15
N ILE A 102 4.95 4.41 -0.76
CA ILE A 102 6.35 4.47 -0.31
C ILE A 102 6.58 3.57 0.91
N LEU A 103 5.71 3.63 1.91
CA LEU A 103 5.79 2.77 3.09
C LEU A 103 5.70 1.29 2.72
N SER A 104 4.77 0.92 1.84
CA SER A 104 4.61 -0.47 1.40
C SER A 104 5.80 -0.99 0.58
N ILE A 105 6.45 -0.13 -0.21
CA ILE A 105 7.72 -0.44 -0.90
C ILE A 105 8.80 -0.76 0.14
N TRP A 106 8.94 0.05 1.17
CA TRP A 106 9.90 -0.20 2.25
C TRP A 106 9.58 -1.48 3.02
N THR A 107 8.32 -1.76 3.34
CA THR A 107 7.91 -3.00 3.99
C THR A 107 8.26 -4.23 3.13
N ALA A 108 8.00 -4.18 1.83
CA ALA A 108 8.37 -5.24 0.89
C ALA A 108 9.89 -5.40 0.75
N ALA A 109 10.65 -4.29 0.74
CA ALA A 109 12.11 -4.30 0.72
C ALA A 109 12.66 -4.99 1.98
N VAL A 110 12.17 -4.62 3.17
CA VAL A 110 12.55 -5.27 4.43
C VAL A 110 12.19 -6.77 4.39
N ALA A 111 11.01 -7.14 3.90
CA ALA A 111 10.62 -8.54 3.76
C ALA A 111 11.56 -9.33 2.82
N THR A 112 12.12 -8.67 1.81
CA THR A 112 13.02 -9.28 0.81
C THR A 112 14.45 -9.42 1.33
N PHE A 113 14.99 -8.37 1.94
CA PHE A 113 16.41 -8.27 2.29
C PHE A 113 16.76 -8.74 3.72
N SER A 114 15.76 -9.03 4.57
CA SER A 114 15.96 -9.47 5.96
C SER A 114 16.15 -10.98 6.16
N LYS A 115 16.44 -11.75 5.10
CA LYS A 115 16.50 -13.23 5.15
C LYS A 115 17.56 -13.79 6.11
N HIS A 116 18.57 -13.01 6.48
CA HIS A 116 19.68 -13.44 7.34
C HIS A 116 19.42 -13.17 8.82
N LEU A 117 18.32 -12.48 9.15
CA LEU A 117 17.96 -12.14 10.52
C LEU A 117 17.09 -13.25 11.15
N PRO A 118 17.11 -13.37 12.50
CA PRO A 118 16.20 -14.25 13.21
C PRO A 118 14.73 -13.96 12.86
N GLU A 119 13.94 -15.01 12.70
CA GLU A 119 12.54 -14.91 12.26
C GLU A 119 11.69 -14.05 13.21
N GLU A 120 11.92 -14.17 14.52
CA GLU A 120 11.26 -13.34 15.54
C GLU A 120 11.49 -11.84 15.33
N MET A 121 12.71 -11.45 14.96
CA MET A 121 13.05 -10.05 14.70
C MET A 121 12.33 -9.56 13.44
N VAL A 122 12.37 -10.34 12.36
CA VAL A 122 11.70 -10.00 11.10
C VAL A 122 10.18 -9.89 11.30
N ALA A 123 9.57 -10.83 12.03
CA ALA A 123 8.15 -10.83 12.32
C ALA A 123 7.72 -9.58 13.10
N ARG A 124 8.49 -9.16 14.10
CA ARG A 124 8.20 -7.94 14.86
C ARG A 124 8.38 -6.67 14.03
N VAL A 125 9.46 -6.57 13.26
CA VAL A 125 9.72 -5.40 12.39
C VAL A 125 8.62 -5.25 11.36
N LEU A 126 8.31 -6.31 10.61
CA LEU A 126 7.24 -6.28 9.61
C LEU A 126 5.87 -6.03 10.24
N GLY A 127 5.63 -6.56 11.45
CA GLY A 127 4.41 -6.26 12.21
C GLY A 127 4.27 -4.78 12.57
N VAL A 128 5.32 -4.16 13.10
CA VAL A 128 5.28 -2.71 13.40
C VAL A 128 5.08 -1.89 12.13
N MET A 129 5.74 -2.24 11.02
CA MET A 129 5.52 -1.58 9.73
C MET A 129 4.08 -1.75 9.23
N GLY A 130 3.46 -2.92 9.45
CA GLY A 130 2.05 -3.15 9.17
C GLY A 130 1.12 -2.27 9.98
N LEU A 131 1.38 -2.11 11.29
CA LEU A 131 0.60 -1.21 12.17
C LEU A 131 0.73 0.26 11.76
N VAL A 132 1.93 0.70 11.39
CA VAL A 132 2.16 2.07 10.89
C VAL A 132 1.37 2.31 9.62
N ALA A 133 1.26 1.31 8.74
CA ALA A 133 0.54 1.42 7.47
C ALA A 133 -1.01 1.35 7.59
N VAL A 134 -1.56 1.19 8.80
CA VAL A 134 -3.01 1.27 9.05
C VAL A 134 -3.50 2.71 9.20
N GLY A 135 -2.65 3.60 9.73
CA GLY A 135 -2.94 5.02 9.96
C GLY A 135 -2.46 5.90 8.81
#